data_AF-A0A2W4DHG1-F1
#
_entry.id   AF-A0A2W4DHG1-F1
#
_cell.length_a   1.000
_cell.length_b   1.000
_cell.length_c   1.000
_cell.angle_alpha   90.00
_cell.angle_beta   90.00
_cell.angle_gamma   90.00
#
_symmetry.space_group_name_H-M   'P 1'
#
loop_
_entity.id
_entity.type
_entity.pdbx_description
1 polymer ?
#
loop_
_entity_poly.entity_id
_entity_poly.type
_entity_poly.pdbx_seq_one_letter_code
_entity_poly.pdbx_strand_id
1 'polypeptide(L)'
;MFRYLCGAILALAPLVAANAESPNYCRNSFNPNEPIESRFMGLDYALVMHALAERYCGAEPKPMRPRFLGYIEKQGCGPETEIYSDVEKSIARMEGASLKVLAQGGNPKLAMSNKQVQKWASMTSKELGGCDALKRAHEADLGQ
;
A
#
# COMPACT_ATOMS: atom_id res chain seq x y z
N MET A 1 56.99 15.28 12.33
CA MET A 1 56.30 14.40 11.36
C MET A 1 54.89 13.95 11.80
N PHE A 2 54.36 14.36 12.96
CA PHE A 2 53.03 13.93 13.45
C PHE A 2 51.86 14.82 12.95
N ARG A 3 52.16 16.00 12.39
CA ARG A 3 51.15 16.97 11.93
C ARG A 3 50.60 16.71 10.53
N TYR A 4 51.31 15.94 9.70
CA TYR A 4 50.87 15.59 8.34
C TYR A 4 49.96 14.36 8.30
N LEU A 5 49.95 13.53 9.35
CA LEU A 5 49.09 12.36 9.46
C LEU A 5 47.64 12.70 9.83
N CYS A 6 47.40 13.81 10.54
CA CYS A 6 46.03 14.24 10.91
C CYS A 6 45.26 14.86 9.73
N GLY A 7 45.95 15.46 8.75
CA GLY A 7 45.31 16.06 7.58
C GLY A 7 44.74 15.03 6.59
N ALA A 8 45.36 13.85 6.50
CA ALA A 8 44.91 12.80 5.58
C ALA A 8 43.61 12.12 6.03
N ILE A 9 43.34 12.07 7.34
CA ILE A 9 42.12 11.45 7.89
C ILE A 9 40.89 12.34 7.68
N LEU A 10 41.07 13.66 7.77
CA LEU A 10 39.99 14.64 7.54
C LEU A 10 39.57 14.78 6.07
N ALA A 11 40.44 14.41 5.12
CA ALA A 11 40.13 14.44 3.68
C ALA A 11 39.33 13.20 3.19
N LEU A 12 39.34 12.09 3.95
CA LEU A 12 38.65 10.84 3.59
C LEU A 12 37.27 10.69 4.26
N ALA A 13 37.01 11.42 5.35
CA ALA A 13 35.73 11.40 6.06
C ALA A 13 34.50 11.85 5.24
N PRO A 14 34.57 12.80 4.27
CA PRO A 14 33.37 13.25 3.56
C PRO A 14 32.84 12.20 2.57
N LEU A 15 33.71 11.31 2.06
CA LEU A 15 33.33 10.32 1.04
C LEU A 15 32.54 9.14 1.62
N VAL A 16 32.63 8.89 2.93
CA VAL A 16 31.86 7.82 3.59
C VAL A 16 30.49 8.33 4.04
N ALA A 17 30.35 9.62 4.36
CA ALA A 17 29.09 10.22 4.77
C ALA A 17 28.09 10.42 3.61
N ALA A 18 28.57 10.52 2.36
CA ALA A 18 27.71 10.69 1.19
C ALA A 18 26.86 9.45 0.84
N ASN A 19 27.17 8.27 1.42
CA ASN A 19 26.40 7.03 1.21
C ASN A 19 25.52 6.66 2.42
N ALA A 20 25.39 7.55 3.40
CA ALA A 20 24.57 7.34 4.60
C ALA A 20 23.31 8.20 4.57
N GLU A 21 22.69 8.38 3.40
CA GLU A 21 21.30 8.81 3.36
C GLU A 21 20.48 7.71 4.05
N SER A 22 19.83 8.03 5.17
CA SER A 22 18.98 7.07 5.87
C SER A 22 17.98 6.50 4.86
N PRO A 23 17.74 5.17 4.81
CA PRO A 23 16.85 4.60 3.81
C PRO A 23 15.51 5.34 3.83
N ASN A 24 15.08 5.85 2.69
CA ASN A 24 13.75 6.45 2.60
C ASN A 24 12.74 5.31 2.70
N TYR A 25 12.14 5.18 3.88
CA TYR A 25 11.23 4.08 4.20
C TYR A 25 9.77 4.33 3.77
N CYS A 26 9.50 5.46 3.10
CA CYS A 26 8.15 5.85 2.68
C CYS A 26 7.98 5.80 1.15
N ARG A 27 8.48 4.72 0.55
CA ARG A 27 8.39 4.44 -0.89
C ARG A 27 8.15 2.97 -1.17
N ASN A 28 7.65 2.68 -2.37
CA ASN A 28 7.52 1.32 -2.88
C ASN A 28 8.68 0.97 -3.84
N SER A 29 9.37 1.98 -4.37
CA SER A 29 10.56 1.80 -5.20
C SER A 29 11.77 1.35 -4.37
N PHE A 30 12.57 0.44 -4.92
CA PHE A 30 13.82 -0.02 -4.33
C PHE A 30 14.92 -0.09 -5.39
N ASN A 31 16.14 0.25 -5.00
CA ASN A 31 17.30 0.10 -5.87
C ASN A 31 17.95 -1.28 -5.71
N PRO A 32 18.72 -1.76 -6.71
CA PRO A 32 19.52 -2.96 -6.54
C PRO A 32 20.45 -2.85 -5.33
N ASN A 33 20.47 -3.88 -4.48
CA ASN A 33 21.26 -3.97 -3.24
C ASN A 33 20.83 -3.04 -2.09
N GLU A 34 19.66 -2.40 -2.19
CA GLU A 34 19.05 -1.69 -1.07
C GLU A 34 18.27 -2.66 -0.15
N PRO A 35 18.25 -2.44 1.18
CA PRO A 35 17.27 -3.11 2.05
C PRO A 35 15.84 -2.89 1.55
N ILE A 36 15.08 -3.97 1.40
CA ILE A 36 13.68 -3.89 0.98
C ILE A 36 12.84 -3.43 2.17
N GLU A 37 12.18 -2.28 2.02
CA GLU A 37 11.10 -1.88 2.91
C GLU A 37 9.87 -2.75 2.64
N SER A 38 9.45 -3.51 3.64
CA SER A 38 8.35 -4.49 3.51
C SER A 38 7.06 -4.05 4.19
N ARG A 39 7.06 -2.98 5.00
CA ARG A 39 5.89 -2.52 5.77
C ARG A 39 4.67 -2.23 4.91
N PHE A 40 4.86 -1.72 3.69
CA PHE A 40 3.80 -1.37 2.76
C PHE A 40 3.70 -2.31 1.56
N MET A 41 4.56 -3.35 1.53
CA MET A 41 4.57 -4.32 0.44
C MET A 41 3.22 -5.06 0.40
N GLY A 42 2.57 -5.04 -0.76
CA GLY A 42 1.26 -5.66 -0.93
C GLY A 42 0.09 -4.84 -0.40
N LEU A 43 0.31 -3.61 0.08
CA LEU A 43 -0.77 -2.75 0.57
C LEU A 43 -1.82 -2.46 -0.52
N ASP A 44 -1.40 -2.14 -1.74
CA ASP A 44 -2.31 -1.93 -2.89
C ASP A 44 -3.15 -3.20 -3.18
N TYR A 45 -2.50 -4.37 -3.19
CA TYR A 45 -3.20 -5.64 -3.38
C TYR A 45 -4.22 -5.90 -2.28
N ALA A 46 -3.86 -5.70 -1.01
CA ALA A 46 -4.76 -5.83 0.11
C ALA A 46 -5.97 -4.88 -0.02
N LEU A 47 -5.74 -3.65 -0.48
CA LEU A 47 -6.78 -2.64 -0.69
C LEU A 47 -7.77 -3.09 -1.78
N VAL A 48 -7.27 -3.59 -2.92
CA VAL A 48 -8.10 -4.14 -4.00
C VAL A 48 -8.93 -5.32 -3.52
N MET A 49 -8.33 -6.24 -2.75
CA MET A 49 -9.01 -7.44 -2.26
C MET A 49 -10.09 -7.11 -1.22
N HIS A 50 -9.82 -6.16 -0.32
CA HIS A 50 -10.81 -5.64 0.61
C HIS A 50 -11.97 -4.97 -0.14
N ALA A 51 -11.67 -4.06 -1.07
CA ALA A 51 -12.68 -3.39 -1.88
C ALA A 51 -13.56 -4.37 -2.67
N LEU A 52 -12.93 -5.40 -3.27
CA LEU A 52 -13.62 -6.45 -4.01
C LEU A 52 -14.60 -7.22 -3.11
N ALA A 53 -14.13 -7.64 -1.93
CA ALA A 53 -14.94 -8.42 -1.00
C ALA A 53 -16.11 -7.61 -0.42
N GLU A 54 -15.85 -6.39 0.04
CA GLU A 54 -16.88 -5.49 0.55
C GLU A 54 -17.95 -5.22 -0.51
N ARG A 55 -17.53 -4.95 -1.76
CA ARG A 55 -18.46 -4.74 -2.87
C ARG A 55 -19.30 -5.97 -3.19
N TYR A 56 -18.69 -7.15 -3.20
CA TYR A 56 -19.40 -8.41 -3.44
C TYR A 56 -20.42 -8.70 -2.33
N CYS A 57 -20.04 -8.46 -1.08
CA CYS A 57 -20.90 -8.65 0.07
C CYS A 57 -22.02 -7.61 0.18
N GLY A 58 -21.94 -6.51 -0.59
CA GLY A 58 -22.90 -5.41 -0.53
C GLY A 58 -22.77 -4.60 0.75
N ALA A 59 -21.54 -4.41 1.24
CA ALA A 59 -21.28 -3.39 2.25
C ALA A 59 -21.55 -1.99 1.67
N GLU A 60 -22.00 -1.06 2.51
CA GLU A 60 -22.21 0.32 2.07
C GLU A 60 -20.88 0.95 1.63
N PRO A 61 -20.82 1.72 0.53
CA PRO A 61 -19.59 2.39 0.14
C PRO A 61 -19.16 3.41 1.21
N LYS A 62 -17.92 3.32 1.68
CA LYS A 62 -17.30 4.32 2.56
C LYS A 62 -16.01 4.87 1.97
N PRO A 63 -15.63 6.11 2.31
CA PRO A 63 -14.33 6.65 1.94
C PRO A 63 -13.22 5.75 2.49
N MET A 64 -12.35 5.27 1.61
CA MET A 64 -11.21 4.44 1.97
C MET A 64 -10.05 5.28 2.49
N ARG A 65 -9.97 6.55 2.07
CA ARG A 65 -8.89 7.48 2.44
C ARG A 65 -8.58 7.52 3.94
N PRO A 66 -9.54 7.75 4.86
CA PRO A 66 -9.22 7.89 6.29
C PRO A 66 -8.61 6.61 6.88
N ARG A 67 -9.03 5.44 6.40
CA ARG A 67 -8.54 4.15 6.90
C ARG A 67 -7.12 3.85 6.41
N PHE A 68 -6.89 3.92 5.10
CA PHE A 68 -5.62 3.49 4.51
C PHE A 68 -4.55 4.59 4.56
N LEU A 69 -4.89 5.84 4.24
CA LEU A 69 -3.94 6.95 4.36
C LEU A 69 -3.65 7.24 5.83
N GLY A 70 -4.66 7.15 6.71
CA GLY A 70 -4.44 7.27 8.15
C GLY A 70 -3.53 6.18 8.73
N TYR A 71 -3.53 4.96 8.18
CA TYR A 71 -2.55 3.93 8.55
C TYR A 71 -1.13 4.34 8.12
N ILE A 72 -0.96 4.84 6.89
CA ILE A 72 0.33 5.27 6.35
C ILE A 72 0.90 6.45 7.15
N GLU A 73 0.06 7.43 7.48
CA GLU A 73 0.43 8.57 8.33
C GLU A 73 0.87 8.13 9.73
N LYS A 74 0.15 7.18 10.35
CA LYS A 74 0.55 6.58 11.65
C LYS A 74 1.89 5.86 11.60
N GLN A 75 2.33 5.41 10.42
CA GLN A 75 3.65 4.81 10.20
C GLN A 75 4.75 5.86 9.92
N GLY A 76 4.41 7.15 9.95
CA GLY A 76 5.33 8.27 9.75
C GLY A 76 5.49 8.70 8.30
N CYS A 77 4.61 8.26 7.39
CA CYS A 77 4.68 8.61 5.97
C CYS A 77 3.55 9.58 5.60
N GLY A 78 3.89 10.84 5.33
CA GLY A 78 2.94 11.90 5.03
C GLY A 78 2.57 12.03 3.55
N PRO A 79 1.71 13.02 3.20
CA PRO A 79 1.26 13.28 1.83
C PRO A 79 2.36 13.51 0.79
N GLU A 80 3.53 13.97 1.22
CA GLU A 80 4.72 14.21 0.41
C GLU A 80 5.48 12.94 0.02
N THR A 81 5.09 11.77 0.57
CA THR A 81 5.79 10.51 0.35
C THR A 81 5.25 9.72 -0.84
N GLU A 82 6.11 8.93 -1.47
CA GLU A 82 5.76 8.10 -2.62
C GLU A 82 4.64 7.10 -2.26
N ILE A 83 4.78 6.41 -1.13
CA ILE A 83 3.77 5.42 -0.68
C ILE A 83 2.39 6.06 -0.49
N TYR A 84 2.33 7.27 0.08
CA TYR A 84 1.06 7.97 0.27
C TYR A 84 0.41 8.29 -1.07
N SER A 85 1.16 8.87 -2.01
CA SER A 85 0.65 9.20 -3.34
C SER A 85 0.20 7.97 -4.12
N ASP A 86 0.94 6.86 -4.02
CA ASP A 86 0.61 5.62 -4.70
C ASP A 86 -0.68 5.00 -4.17
N VAL A 87 -0.84 4.97 -2.85
CA VAL A 87 -2.06 4.47 -2.21
C VAL A 87 -3.23 5.39 -2.49
N GLU A 88 -3.04 6.70 -2.46
CA GLU A 88 -4.06 7.67 -2.84
C GLU A 88 -4.59 7.47 -4.26
N LYS A 89 -3.68 7.30 -5.24
CA LYS A 89 -4.06 6.99 -6.63
C LYS A 89 -4.80 5.66 -6.71
N SER A 90 -4.38 4.68 -5.94
CA SER A 90 -5.00 3.36 -5.92
C SER A 90 -6.41 3.42 -5.37
N ILE A 91 -6.62 4.14 -4.26
CA ILE A 91 -7.92 4.43 -3.68
C ILE A 91 -8.83 5.09 -4.73
N ALA A 92 -8.34 6.11 -5.44
CA ALA A 92 -9.13 6.78 -6.48
C ALA A 92 -9.56 5.84 -7.62
N ARG A 93 -8.78 4.78 -7.91
CA ARG A 93 -9.16 3.74 -8.89
C ARG A 93 -10.21 2.76 -8.36
N MET A 94 -10.28 2.57 -7.04
CA MET A 94 -11.12 1.56 -6.39
C MET A 94 -12.44 2.12 -5.85
N GLU A 95 -12.41 3.36 -5.34
CA GLU A 95 -13.60 4.07 -4.90
C GLU A 95 -14.56 4.22 -6.09
N GLY A 96 -15.75 3.65 -5.96
CA GLY A 96 -16.75 3.61 -7.04
C GLY A 96 -16.51 2.57 -8.15
N ALA A 97 -15.41 1.83 -8.13
CA ALA A 97 -15.15 0.80 -9.13
C ALA A 97 -16.20 -0.32 -9.09
N SER A 98 -16.55 -0.83 -10.28
CA SER A 98 -17.42 -2.00 -10.39
C SER A 98 -16.70 -3.26 -9.91
N LEU A 99 -17.47 -4.28 -9.52
CA LEU A 99 -16.93 -5.57 -9.09
C LEU A 99 -16.01 -6.21 -10.15
N LYS A 100 -16.31 -6.01 -11.44
CA LYS A 100 -15.49 -6.50 -12.55
C LYS A 100 -14.12 -5.81 -12.60
N VAL A 101 -14.10 -4.49 -12.45
CA VAL A 101 -12.84 -3.70 -12.46
C VAL A 101 -11.95 -4.09 -11.28
N LEU A 102 -12.54 -4.27 -10.09
CA LEU A 102 -11.83 -4.73 -8.90
C LEU A 102 -11.28 -6.15 -9.09
N ALA A 103 -12.09 -7.07 -9.65
CA ALA A 103 -11.65 -8.44 -9.91
C ALA A 103 -10.50 -8.53 -10.92
N GLN A 104 -10.41 -7.55 -11.83
CA GLN A 104 -9.33 -7.44 -12.80
C GLN A 104 -8.04 -6.84 -12.23
N GLY A 105 -8.01 -6.47 -10.94
CA GLY A 105 -6.84 -5.83 -10.33
C GLY A 105 -6.46 -4.51 -11.00
N GLY A 106 -7.44 -3.78 -11.53
CA GLY A 106 -7.20 -2.56 -12.30
C GLY A 106 -6.62 -2.76 -13.70
N ASN A 107 -6.44 -4.00 -14.18
CA ASN A 107 -6.01 -4.30 -15.54
C ASN A 107 -7.23 -4.53 -16.47
N PRO A 108 -7.69 -3.52 -17.23
CA PRO A 108 -8.86 -3.66 -18.09
C PRO A 108 -8.67 -4.67 -19.23
N LYS A 109 -7.42 -5.04 -19.55
CA LYS A 109 -7.10 -6.03 -20.59
C LYS A 109 -7.30 -7.47 -20.12
N LEU A 110 -7.41 -7.72 -18.81
CA LEU A 110 -7.66 -9.05 -18.29
C LEU A 110 -9.11 -9.44 -18.55
N ALA A 111 -9.38 -10.20 -19.61
CA ALA A 111 -10.73 -10.62 -19.92
C ALA A 111 -11.28 -11.60 -18.86
N MET A 112 -12.26 -11.14 -18.08
CA MET A 112 -12.97 -11.97 -17.11
C MET A 112 -14.47 -12.02 -17.44
N SER A 113 -15.02 -13.23 -17.48
CA SER A 113 -16.46 -13.46 -17.52
C SER A 113 -17.11 -13.10 -16.19
N ASN A 114 -18.41 -12.82 -16.19
CA ASN A 114 -19.16 -12.56 -14.96
C ASN A 114 -19.04 -13.72 -13.96
N LYS A 115 -19.02 -14.97 -14.44
CA LYS A 115 -18.84 -16.16 -13.57
C LYS A 115 -17.47 -16.16 -12.88
N GLN A 116 -16.41 -15.77 -13.60
CA GLN A 116 -15.07 -15.66 -13.01
C GLN A 116 -15.00 -14.52 -11.99
N VAL A 117 -15.59 -13.36 -12.30
CA VAL A 117 -15.67 -12.21 -11.37
C VAL A 117 -16.37 -12.62 -10.08
N GLN A 118 -17.55 -13.24 -10.18
CA GLN A 118 -18.33 -13.67 -9.02
C GLN A 118 -17.61 -14.75 -8.21
N LYS A 119 -16.97 -15.72 -8.89
CA LYS A 119 -16.18 -16.77 -8.24
C LYS A 119 -15.00 -16.17 -7.46
N TRP A 120 -14.26 -15.27 -8.10
CA TRP A 120 -13.10 -14.62 -7.50
C TRP A 120 -13.52 -13.82 -6.27
N ALA A 121 -14.50 -12.94 -6.40
CA ALA A 121 -14.97 -12.12 -5.28
C ALA A 121 -15.56 -12.95 -4.14
N SER A 122 -16.26 -14.05 -4.45
CA SER A 122 -16.77 -14.99 -3.45
C SER A 122 -15.65 -15.70 -2.69
N MET A 123 -14.59 -16.14 -3.39
CA MET A 123 -13.41 -16.74 -2.76
C MET A 123 -12.70 -15.74 -1.86
N THR A 124 -12.43 -14.53 -2.36
CA THR A 124 -11.79 -13.46 -1.58
C THR A 124 -12.59 -13.14 -0.32
N SER A 125 -13.92 -13.03 -0.44
CA SER A 125 -14.78 -12.77 0.71
C SER A 125 -14.71 -13.88 1.76
N LYS A 126 -14.58 -15.15 1.35
CA LYS A 126 -14.40 -16.28 2.27
C LYS A 126 -13.04 -16.26 2.96
N GLU A 127 -11.97 -15.96 2.22
CA GLU A 127 -10.62 -15.84 2.76
C GLU A 127 -10.53 -14.72 3.81
N LEU A 128 -11.33 -13.66 3.65
CA LEU A 128 -11.44 -12.56 4.62
C LEU A 128 -12.49 -12.81 5.73
N GLY A 129 -12.95 -14.05 5.92
CA GLY A 129 -13.82 -14.43 7.04
C GLY A 129 -15.33 -14.38 6.74
N GLY A 130 -15.73 -14.16 5.50
CA GLY A 130 -17.12 -14.17 5.04
C GLY A 130 -17.80 -12.80 5.14
N CYS A 131 -18.94 -12.67 4.46
CA CYS A 131 -19.63 -11.39 4.32
C CYS A 131 -20.13 -10.78 5.62
N ASP A 132 -20.59 -11.60 6.58
CA ASP A 132 -21.07 -11.08 7.86
C ASP A 132 -19.92 -10.52 8.72
N ALA A 133 -18.75 -11.15 8.68
CA ALA A 133 -17.56 -10.64 9.35
C ALA A 133 -17.09 -9.33 8.70
N LEU A 134 -17.04 -9.30 7.37
CA LEU A 134 -16.66 -8.11 6.60
C LEU A 134 -17.60 -6.93 6.88
N LYS A 135 -18.93 -7.13 6.84
CA LYS A 135 -19.90 -6.08 7.12
C LYS A 135 -19.76 -5.54 8.55
N ARG A 136 -19.63 -6.42 9.55
CA ARG A 136 -19.42 -6.00 10.94
C ARG A 136 -18.14 -5.22 11.14
N ALA A 137 -17.02 -5.66 10.54
CA ALA A 137 -15.76 -4.92 10.60
C ALA A 137 -15.89 -3.55 9.92
N HIS A 138 -16.53 -3.52 8.75
CA HIS A 138 -16.80 -2.32 8.00
C HIS A 138 -17.70 -1.33 8.79
N GLU A 139 -18.65 -1.82 9.56
CA GLU A 139 -19.50 -1.02 10.46
C GLU A 139 -18.78 -0.59 11.73
N ALA A 140 -17.94 -1.43 12.33
CA ALA A 140 -17.18 -1.10 13.54
C ALA A 140 -16.18 0.04 13.31
N ASP A 141 -15.65 0.17 12.10
CA ASP A 141 -14.86 1.32 11.67
C ASP A 141 -15.65 2.66 11.70
N LEU A 142 -16.98 2.65 11.92
CA LEU A 142 -17.81 3.87 12.15
C LEU A 142 -17.74 4.39 13.58
N GLY A 143 -17.25 3.59 14.52
CA GLY A 143 -17.36 3.86 15.96
C GLY A 143 -16.13 4.44 16.64
N GLN A 144 -15.07 4.80 15.88
CA GLN A 144 -13.81 5.32 16.42
C GLN A 144 -13.45 6.68 15.84
#